data_AF-A0A9W6R5X7-F1
#
_entry.id   AF-A0A9W6R5X7-F1
#
_cell.length_a   1.000
_cell.length_b   1.000
_cell.length_c   1.000
_cell.angle_alpha   90.00
_cell.angle_beta   90.00
_cell.angle_gamma   90.00
#
_symmetry.space_group_name_H-M   'P 1'
#
loop_
_entity.id
_entity.type
_entity.pdbx_description
1 polymer ?
#
loop_
_entity_poly.entity_id
_entity_poly.type
_entity_poly.pdbx_seq_one_letter_code
_entity_poly.pdbx_strand_id
1 'polypeptide(L)'
;MTGDGSVTFTRNQGKVLTPTSQRLQPVTYTTGMAVLDQPNTLLAMENNTLLSSVDAGCTWKARGEIKGRHVALVPAGGDRAYAWDLDGGVSLATPAGVTPLTSPGVDLAGFAVDRRDSDHVRVADDLGRLYDSTDGGHTWTPIGVPGPPQGELTLVYTAAFDPSNVDHVVLGTMGTGAYATFDGGRTWTKSAGLGPGNNVNVFSGVISPAASDVVYVNGLNEAESNAGAPSQGRHIYKSTDGGRNFTPVVDQDSKVTLPNGPVMAADPRDPGAVYFVFGTYYQGYGTDIYKYNSNSRNVSVAHNPYDRVTSIAFHPQVPGLMYLGLAEER
;
A
#
# COMPACT_ATOMS: atom_id res chain seq x y z
N MET A 1 15.10 -0.97 20.32
CA MET A 1 14.82 -2.30 19.74
C MET A 1 16.09 -2.88 19.15
N THR A 2 16.18 -4.19 19.02
CA THR A 2 17.34 -4.91 18.46
C THR A 2 17.08 -5.24 16.99
N GLY A 3 17.90 -4.69 16.10
CA GLY A 3 17.77 -4.83 14.64
C GLY A 3 18.82 -4.01 13.89
N ASP A 4 18.87 -4.20 12.58
CA ASP A 4 19.74 -3.50 11.60
C ASP A 4 19.39 -2.01 11.40
N GLY A 5 18.19 -1.59 11.75
CA GLY A 5 17.71 -0.22 11.56
C GLY A 5 16.65 -0.07 10.46
N SER A 6 16.33 -1.13 9.72
CA SER A 6 15.35 -1.12 8.62
C SER A 6 13.92 -0.92 9.10
N VAL A 7 13.59 -1.42 10.29
CA VAL A 7 12.27 -1.27 10.91
C VAL A 7 12.38 -0.52 12.24
N THR A 8 11.43 0.37 12.51
CA THR A 8 11.23 1.02 13.81
C THR A 8 9.74 1.09 14.15
N PHE A 9 9.40 1.63 15.32
CA PHE A 9 8.03 1.96 15.67
C PHE A 9 7.91 3.29 16.41
N THR A 10 6.72 3.87 16.33
CA THR A 10 6.36 5.17 16.89
C THR A 10 4.97 5.14 17.53
N ARG A 11 4.72 6.03 18.48
CA ARG A 11 3.40 6.24 19.10
C ARG A 11 2.79 7.61 18.80
N ASN A 12 3.46 8.41 17.97
CA ASN A 12 3.13 9.81 17.71
C ASN A 12 3.35 10.19 16.24
N GLN A 13 2.84 9.36 15.32
CA GLN A 13 2.88 9.60 13.87
C GLN A 13 4.30 9.64 13.27
N GLY A 14 5.34 9.29 14.03
CA GLY A 14 6.73 9.32 13.55
C GLY A 14 7.54 10.49 14.06
N LYS A 15 6.96 11.36 14.90
CA LYS A 15 7.69 12.48 15.51
C LYS A 15 8.83 12.00 16.42
N VAL A 16 8.62 10.88 17.10
CA VAL A 16 9.64 10.16 17.87
C VAL A 16 9.67 8.72 17.40
N LEU A 17 10.84 8.30 16.95
CA LEU A 17 11.12 6.94 16.49
C LEU A 17 11.88 6.19 17.56
N THR A 18 11.58 4.90 17.71
CA THR A 18 12.26 4.04 18.69
C THR A 18 13.67 3.74 18.18
N PRO A 19 14.74 4.00 18.95
CA PRO A 19 16.09 3.70 18.52
C PRO A 19 16.32 2.22 18.24
N THR A 20 17.11 1.92 17.21
CA THR A 20 17.57 0.59 16.85
C THR A 20 18.99 0.34 17.37
N SER A 21 19.34 -0.92 17.64
CA SER A 21 20.66 -1.29 18.15
C SER A 21 21.80 -1.05 17.15
N GLN A 22 21.48 -1.11 15.86
CA GLN A 22 22.40 -0.81 14.78
C GLN A 22 21.86 0.37 13.96
N ARG A 23 22.77 1.07 13.29
CA ARG A 23 22.42 2.14 12.36
C ARG A 23 22.07 1.52 11.01
N LEU A 24 20.95 1.97 10.43
CA LEU A 24 20.57 1.63 9.05
C LEU A 24 21.72 1.96 8.09
N GLN A 25 22.05 1.03 7.20
CA GLN A 25 23.13 1.20 6.22
C GLN A 25 22.54 1.47 4.83
N PRO A 26 23.11 2.40 4.05
CA PRO A 26 22.76 2.59 2.66
C PRO A 26 23.36 1.46 1.77
N VAL A 27 22.73 1.05 0.68
CA VAL A 27 21.40 1.43 0.18
C VAL A 27 20.37 0.41 0.69
N THR A 28 19.37 0.88 1.43
CA THR A 28 18.32 0.03 2.00
C THR A 28 16.95 0.60 1.78
N TYR A 29 15.99 -0.24 1.40
CA TYR A 29 14.56 0.06 1.36
C TYR A 29 13.78 -1.02 2.10
N THR A 30 12.71 -0.63 2.80
CA THR A 30 11.88 -1.57 3.56
C THR A 30 10.43 -1.54 3.06
N THR A 31 10.16 -2.21 1.94
CA THR A 31 8.94 -2.03 1.14
C THR A 31 7.76 -2.89 1.59
N GLY A 32 8.02 -4.05 2.19
CA GLY A 32 6.99 -4.97 2.68
C GLY A 32 6.94 -4.96 4.20
N MET A 33 5.74 -4.88 4.78
CA MET A 33 5.55 -5.06 6.22
C MET A 33 4.17 -5.65 6.50
N ALA A 34 4.14 -6.76 7.23
CA ALA A 34 2.92 -7.45 7.61
C ALA A 34 2.90 -7.70 9.12
N VAL A 35 1.77 -7.36 9.75
CA VAL A 35 1.47 -7.76 11.14
C VAL A 35 0.55 -8.96 11.06
N LEU A 36 0.97 -10.07 11.65
CA LEU A 36 0.28 -11.36 11.51
C LEU A 36 -0.76 -11.55 12.61
N ASP A 37 -1.63 -12.55 12.43
CA ASP A 37 -2.62 -12.94 13.44
C ASP A 37 -1.97 -13.55 14.68
N GLN A 38 -0.81 -14.22 14.51
CA GLN A 38 -0.03 -14.67 15.64
C GLN A 38 0.38 -13.47 16.53
N PRO A 39 0.11 -13.53 17.85
CA PRO A 39 0.39 -12.43 18.74
C PRO A 39 1.85 -11.97 18.66
N ASN A 40 2.03 -10.65 18.53
CA ASN A 40 3.35 -10.01 18.52
C ASN A 40 4.23 -10.41 17.33
N THR A 41 3.68 -11.03 16.29
CA THR A 41 4.43 -11.48 15.12
C THR A 41 4.35 -10.48 13.97
N LEU A 42 5.50 -10.13 13.41
CA LEU A 42 5.63 -9.26 12.24
C LEU A 42 6.62 -9.85 11.25
N LEU A 43 6.40 -9.53 9.97
CA LEU A 43 7.33 -9.74 8.89
C LEU A 43 7.63 -8.40 8.21
N ALA A 44 8.86 -8.24 7.73
CA ALA A 44 9.27 -7.10 6.92
C ALA A 44 10.21 -7.54 5.81
N MET A 45 10.22 -6.80 4.70
CA MET A 45 11.17 -7.00 3.60
C MET A 45 12.18 -5.87 3.58
N GLU A 46 13.41 -6.14 4.01
CA GLU A 46 14.55 -5.23 3.85
C GLU A 46 15.26 -5.59 2.53
N ASN A 47 15.12 -4.75 1.52
CA ASN A 47 15.47 -5.08 0.14
C ASN A 47 14.84 -6.45 -0.22
N ASN A 48 15.67 -7.47 -0.42
CA ASN A 48 15.25 -8.84 -0.72
C ASN A 48 15.34 -9.79 0.48
N THR A 49 15.66 -9.30 1.68
CA THR A 49 15.77 -10.10 2.90
C THR A 49 14.45 -10.09 3.68
N LEU A 50 13.89 -11.27 3.92
CA LEU A 50 12.77 -11.42 4.84
C LEU A 50 13.27 -11.31 6.28
N LEU A 51 12.74 -10.36 7.04
CA LEU A 51 12.94 -10.21 8.48
C LEU A 51 11.67 -10.65 9.22
N SER A 52 11.84 -11.19 10.43
CA SER A 52 10.72 -11.47 11.34
C SER A 52 10.96 -10.90 12.74
N SER A 53 9.89 -10.47 13.38
CA SER A 53 9.82 -10.27 14.84
C SER A 53 8.71 -11.14 15.42
N VAL A 54 8.93 -11.67 16.63
CA VAL A 54 7.93 -12.45 17.41
C VAL A 54 7.67 -11.82 18.78
N ASP A 55 8.11 -10.58 18.96
CA ASP A 55 8.09 -9.80 20.20
C ASP A 55 7.63 -8.35 19.93
N ALA A 56 6.70 -8.21 18.99
CA ALA A 56 6.01 -6.97 18.62
C ALA A 56 6.93 -5.87 18.09
N GLY A 57 7.98 -6.27 17.37
CA GLY A 57 8.97 -5.38 16.75
C GLY A 57 10.16 -5.05 17.67
N CYS A 58 10.28 -5.70 18.84
CA CYS A 58 11.39 -5.45 19.75
C CYS A 58 12.71 -6.05 19.25
N THR A 59 12.67 -7.21 18.57
CA THR A 59 13.82 -7.91 18.01
C THR A 59 13.52 -8.40 16.59
N TRP A 60 14.47 -8.20 15.68
CA TRP A 60 14.37 -8.66 14.29
C TRP A 60 15.45 -9.68 13.94
N LYS A 61 15.08 -10.65 13.09
CA LYS A 61 15.97 -11.71 12.60
C LYS A 61 15.70 -11.98 11.12
N ALA A 62 16.76 -12.13 10.34
CA ALA A 62 16.67 -12.56 8.94
C ALA A 62 16.21 -14.03 8.84
N ARG A 63 15.36 -14.31 7.84
CA ARG A 63 14.67 -15.59 7.62
C ARG A 63 14.85 -16.19 6.24
N GLY A 64 15.44 -15.45 5.32
CA GLY A 64 15.69 -15.90 3.95
C GLY A 64 15.62 -14.75 2.96
N GLU A 65 15.75 -15.08 1.69
CA GLU A 65 15.70 -14.11 0.61
C GLU A 65 14.47 -14.34 -0.28
N ILE A 66 13.83 -13.25 -0.69
CA ILE A 66 12.79 -13.21 -1.72
C ILE A 66 13.27 -12.25 -2.78
N LYS A 67 13.50 -12.76 -3.99
CA LYS A 67 13.95 -11.91 -5.11
C LYS A 67 12.77 -11.18 -5.69
N GLY A 68 12.92 -9.88 -5.87
CA GLY A 68 11.97 -9.03 -6.57
C GLY A 68 12.57 -7.64 -6.76
N ARG A 69 11.89 -6.82 -7.54
CA ARG A 69 12.21 -5.40 -7.72
C ARG A 69 11.56 -4.54 -6.62
N HIS A 70 10.38 -4.94 -6.17
CA HIS A 70 9.62 -4.32 -5.10
C HIS A 70 8.75 -5.38 -4.41
N VAL A 71 9.27 -6.00 -3.35
CA VAL A 71 8.56 -7.05 -2.62
C VAL A 71 7.67 -6.41 -1.55
N ALA A 72 6.36 -6.60 -1.68
CA ALA A 72 5.36 -6.24 -0.68
C ALA A 72 4.89 -7.48 0.10
N LEU A 73 4.29 -7.28 1.27
CA LEU A 73 3.74 -8.35 2.10
C LEU A 73 2.25 -8.10 2.37
N VAL A 74 1.43 -9.12 2.20
CA VAL A 74 0.00 -9.12 2.58
C VAL A 74 -0.20 -10.16 3.68
N PRO A 75 -0.65 -9.78 4.89
CA PRO A 75 -0.87 -10.74 5.97
C PRO A 75 -1.96 -11.74 5.61
N ALA A 76 -1.77 -12.97 6.05
CA ALA A 76 -2.71 -14.07 5.91
C ALA A 76 -2.92 -14.77 7.27
N GLY A 77 -3.92 -15.63 7.35
CA GLY A 77 -4.31 -16.28 8.60
C GLY A 77 -3.20 -17.13 9.20
N GLY A 78 -2.97 -16.97 10.51
CA GLY A 78 -1.93 -17.68 11.25
C GLY A 78 -0.60 -16.92 11.31
N ASP A 79 0.50 -17.60 10.99
CA ASP A 79 1.88 -17.08 11.00
C ASP A 79 2.44 -16.80 9.61
N ARG A 80 1.54 -16.63 8.63
CA ARG A 80 1.93 -16.49 7.23
C ARG A 80 1.53 -15.14 6.66
N ALA A 81 2.31 -14.70 5.69
CA ALA A 81 1.97 -13.64 4.76
C ALA A 81 2.31 -14.11 3.34
N TYR A 82 1.64 -13.52 2.36
CA TYR A 82 2.06 -13.64 0.97
C TYR A 82 3.01 -12.50 0.65
N ALA A 83 4.22 -12.84 0.22
CA ALA A 83 5.14 -11.92 -0.41
C ALA A 83 4.85 -11.91 -1.92
N TRP A 84 4.73 -10.73 -2.48
CA TRP A 84 4.51 -10.56 -3.91
C TRP A 84 5.34 -9.40 -4.46
N ASP A 85 5.66 -9.50 -5.74
CA ASP A 85 6.48 -8.52 -6.46
C ASP A 85 5.78 -8.05 -7.73
N LEU A 86 6.12 -6.84 -8.18
CA LEU A 86 5.54 -6.24 -9.38
C LEU A 86 5.82 -7.05 -10.66
N ASP A 87 6.89 -7.85 -10.70
CA ASP A 87 7.24 -8.69 -11.85
C ASP A 87 6.60 -10.10 -11.75
N GLY A 88 5.58 -10.27 -10.89
CA GLY A 88 4.78 -11.49 -10.81
C GLY A 88 5.25 -12.55 -9.81
N GLY A 89 6.37 -12.32 -9.12
CA GLY A 89 6.87 -13.24 -8.10
C GLY A 89 5.88 -13.37 -6.93
N VAL A 90 5.59 -14.60 -6.49
CA VAL A 90 4.76 -14.87 -5.30
C VAL A 90 5.48 -15.89 -4.42
N SER A 91 5.48 -15.67 -3.10
CA SER A 91 6.07 -16.57 -2.11
C SER A 91 5.27 -16.55 -0.81
N LEU A 92 5.23 -17.68 -0.11
CA LEU A 92 4.77 -17.74 1.26
C LEU A 92 5.91 -17.33 2.20
N ALA A 93 5.64 -16.37 3.07
CA ALA A 93 6.58 -15.86 4.05
C ALA A 93 6.09 -16.14 5.48
N THR A 94 6.97 -16.68 6.32
CA THR A 94 6.68 -17.01 7.73
C THR A 94 7.88 -16.65 8.62
N PRO A 95 7.73 -16.62 9.95
CA PRO A 95 8.87 -16.51 10.86
C PRO A 95 9.88 -17.66 10.74
N ALA A 96 9.49 -18.79 10.13
CA ALA A 96 10.36 -19.93 9.91
C ALA A 96 11.16 -19.82 8.60
N GLY A 97 10.69 -19.06 7.61
CA GLY A 97 11.36 -18.90 6.33
C GLY A 97 10.43 -18.58 5.17
N VAL A 98 10.96 -18.73 3.95
CA VAL A 98 10.31 -18.43 2.67
C VAL A 98 10.05 -19.73 1.91
N THR A 99 8.87 -19.86 1.32
CA THR A 99 8.53 -20.91 0.35
C THR A 99 8.06 -20.26 -0.96
N PRO A 100 8.81 -20.35 -2.06
CA PRO A 100 8.37 -19.87 -3.37
C PRO A 100 7.08 -20.56 -3.82
N LEU A 101 6.17 -19.81 -4.44
CA LEU A 101 4.90 -20.31 -4.97
C LEU A 101 4.85 -20.15 -6.48
N THR A 102 3.79 -20.68 -7.09
CA THR A 102 3.54 -20.51 -8.51
C THR A 102 3.17 -19.06 -8.79
N SER A 103 3.88 -18.44 -9.74
CA SER A 103 3.50 -17.14 -10.29
C SER A 103 2.35 -17.31 -11.30
N PRO A 104 1.40 -16.36 -11.37
CA PRO A 104 0.44 -16.30 -12.49
C PRO A 104 1.11 -15.96 -13.84
N GLY A 105 2.40 -15.57 -13.84
CA GLY A 105 3.17 -15.29 -15.05
C GLY A 105 2.88 -13.93 -15.68
N VAL A 106 2.45 -12.96 -14.87
CA VAL A 106 2.05 -11.60 -15.28
C VAL A 106 2.59 -10.57 -14.30
N ASP A 107 2.75 -9.33 -14.77
CA ASP A 107 3.11 -8.19 -13.91
C ASP A 107 1.92 -7.82 -13.02
N LEU A 108 2.17 -7.58 -11.73
CA LEU A 108 1.12 -7.41 -10.73
C LEU A 108 0.92 -5.94 -10.36
N ALA A 109 -0.35 -5.55 -10.22
CA ALA A 109 -0.77 -4.24 -9.72
C ALA A 109 -1.36 -4.30 -8.29
N GLY A 110 -1.70 -5.49 -7.80
CA GLY A 110 -2.21 -5.70 -6.44
C GLY A 110 -2.38 -7.17 -6.07
N PHE A 111 -2.39 -7.43 -4.76
CA PHE A 111 -2.54 -8.76 -4.17
C PHE A 111 -3.46 -8.67 -2.96
N ALA A 112 -4.35 -9.65 -2.78
CA ALA A 112 -5.22 -9.77 -1.62
C ALA A 112 -5.36 -11.21 -1.13
N VAL A 113 -5.62 -11.31 0.16
CA VAL A 113 -5.97 -12.55 0.85
C VAL A 113 -7.39 -12.42 1.36
N ASP A 114 -8.22 -13.43 1.15
CA ASP A 114 -9.54 -13.48 1.76
C ASP A 114 -9.38 -13.72 3.27
N ARG A 115 -9.94 -12.79 4.05
CA ARG A 115 -9.90 -12.85 5.51
C ARG A 115 -10.63 -14.07 6.08
N ARG A 116 -11.59 -14.63 5.33
CA ARG A 116 -12.39 -15.79 5.77
C ARG A 116 -11.73 -17.12 5.43
N ASP A 117 -10.89 -17.12 4.39
CA ASP A 117 -10.15 -18.29 3.93
C ASP A 117 -8.79 -17.84 3.41
N SER A 118 -7.75 -18.06 4.20
CA SER A 118 -6.42 -17.58 3.85
C SER A 118 -5.72 -18.38 2.75
N ASP A 119 -6.33 -19.45 2.25
CA ASP A 119 -5.91 -20.12 1.01
C ASP A 119 -6.64 -19.57 -0.23
N HIS A 120 -7.66 -18.73 -0.04
CA HIS A 120 -8.30 -17.97 -1.12
C HIS A 120 -7.59 -16.62 -1.28
N VAL A 121 -6.86 -16.47 -2.39
CA VAL A 121 -6.08 -15.27 -2.70
C VAL A 121 -6.40 -14.78 -4.12
N ARG A 122 -6.29 -13.46 -4.30
CA ARG A 122 -6.51 -12.82 -5.59
C ARG A 122 -5.42 -11.84 -5.93
N VAL A 123 -5.18 -11.71 -7.23
CA VAL A 123 -4.26 -10.70 -7.77
C VAL A 123 -4.90 -9.98 -8.94
N ALA A 124 -4.43 -8.77 -9.18
CA ALA A 124 -4.72 -8.02 -10.39
C ALA A 124 -3.42 -7.82 -11.19
N ASP A 125 -3.47 -8.00 -12.50
CA ASP A 125 -2.36 -7.62 -13.38
C ASP A 125 -2.41 -6.15 -13.79
N ASP A 126 -1.33 -5.68 -14.42
CA ASP A 126 -1.16 -4.30 -14.92
C ASP A 126 -2.03 -3.96 -16.14
N LEU A 127 -2.80 -4.93 -16.65
CA LEU A 127 -3.85 -4.76 -17.65
C LEU A 127 -5.26 -4.90 -17.05
N GLY A 128 -5.33 -5.04 -15.72
CA GLY A 128 -6.54 -5.08 -14.91
C GLY A 128 -7.39 -6.34 -15.03
N ARG A 129 -6.80 -7.45 -15.48
CA ARG A 129 -7.39 -8.78 -15.29
C ARG A 129 -7.16 -9.24 -13.87
N LEU A 130 -8.19 -9.86 -13.29
CA LEU A 130 -8.09 -10.50 -11.98
C LEU A 130 -7.79 -12.00 -12.15
N TYR A 131 -7.01 -12.55 -11.23
CA TYR A 131 -6.75 -13.97 -11.10
C TYR A 131 -7.09 -14.43 -9.69
N ASP A 132 -7.61 -15.64 -9.60
CA ASP A 132 -8.11 -16.27 -8.39
C ASP A 132 -7.35 -17.56 -8.11
N SER A 133 -7.04 -17.79 -6.86
CA SER A 133 -6.50 -19.05 -6.35
C SER A 133 -7.25 -19.42 -5.08
N THR A 134 -7.69 -20.66 -4.99
CA THR A 134 -8.37 -21.23 -3.80
C THR A 134 -7.54 -22.33 -3.14
N ASP A 135 -6.25 -22.39 -3.49
CA ASP A 135 -5.30 -23.41 -3.02
C ASP A 135 -4.02 -22.78 -2.47
N GLY A 136 -4.12 -21.55 -1.96
CA GLY A 136 -3.03 -20.86 -1.31
C GLY A 136 -1.96 -20.35 -2.27
N GLY A 137 -2.32 -20.03 -3.52
CA GLY A 137 -1.41 -19.52 -4.54
C GLY A 137 -0.63 -20.59 -5.29
N HIS A 138 -1.06 -21.86 -5.23
CA HIS A 138 -0.42 -22.94 -5.99
C HIS A 138 -0.88 -22.99 -7.44
N THR A 139 -2.16 -22.71 -7.70
CA THR A 139 -2.72 -22.56 -9.04
C THR A 139 -3.56 -21.29 -9.16
N TRP A 140 -3.59 -20.71 -10.36
CA TRP A 140 -4.26 -19.44 -10.64
C TRP A 140 -5.20 -19.57 -11.84
N THR A 141 -6.40 -19.02 -11.72
CA THR A 141 -7.39 -18.97 -12.80
C THR A 141 -7.79 -17.52 -13.06
N PRO A 142 -7.76 -17.03 -14.32
CA PRO A 142 -8.28 -15.70 -14.62
C PRO A 142 -9.80 -15.65 -14.39
N ILE A 143 -10.29 -14.58 -13.79
CA ILE A 143 -11.71 -14.37 -13.48
C ILE A 143 -12.23 -13.03 -14.03
N GLY A 144 -13.54 -12.97 -14.24
CA GLY A 144 -14.22 -11.75 -14.67
C GLY A 144 -13.81 -11.28 -16.05
N VAL A 145 -13.90 -9.97 -16.26
CA VAL A 145 -13.38 -9.26 -17.44
C VAL A 145 -12.32 -8.26 -17.00
N PRO A 146 -11.30 -7.98 -17.83
CA PRO A 146 -10.33 -6.93 -17.51
C PRO A 146 -11.02 -5.59 -17.27
N GLY A 147 -10.57 -4.85 -16.27
CA GLY A 147 -10.91 -3.46 -16.04
C GLY A 147 -9.74 -2.55 -16.44
N PRO A 148 -9.93 -1.49 -17.24
CA PRO A 148 -11.19 -0.98 -17.78
C PRO A 148 -11.85 -1.87 -18.84
N PRO A 149 -13.16 -1.68 -19.12
CA PRO A 149 -13.88 -2.45 -20.13
C PRO A 149 -13.23 -2.35 -21.53
N GLN A 150 -13.46 -3.38 -22.36
CA GLN A 150 -12.88 -3.49 -23.72
C GLN A 150 -13.02 -2.20 -24.54
N GLY A 151 -11.89 -1.69 -25.04
CA GLY A 151 -11.81 -0.51 -25.91
C GLY A 151 -11.01 0.66 -25.32
N GLU A 152 -10.86 0.72 -23.99
CA GLU A 152 -9.93 1.63 -23.33
C GLU A 152 -8.58 0.93 -23.10
N LEU A 153 -7.61 1.16 -23.98
CA LEU A 153 -6.24 0.68 -23.77
C LEU A 153 -5.54 1.61 -22.75
N THR A 154 -5.37 1.12 -21.52
CA THR A 154 -4.62 1.81 -20.47
C THR A 154 -3.85 0.82 -19.60
N LEU A 155 -2.84 1.32 -18.89
CA LEU A 155 -2.13 0.58 -17.86
C LEU A 155 -2.82 0.81 -16.51
N VAL A 156 -2.90 -0.26 -15.72
CA VAL A 156 -3.29 -0.21 -14.32
C VAL A 156 -2.03 0.02 -13.49
N TYR A 157 -1.97 1.15 -12.79
CA TYR A 157 -0.86 1.45 -11.87
C TYR A 157 -1.00 0.73 -10.53
N THR A 158 -2.23 0.51 -10.07
CA THR A 158 -2.51 -0.06 -8.76
C THR A 158 -3.88 -0.74 -8.73
N ALA A 159 -3.99 -1.81 -7.95
CA ALA A 159 -5.26 -2.42 -7.57
C ALA A 159 -5.37 -2.45 -6.04
N ALA A 160 -6.24 -1.60 -5.49
CA ALA A 160 -6.57 -1.60 -4.07
C ALA A 160 -7.70 -2.60 -3.82
N PHE A 161 -7.40 -3.66 -3.08
CA PHE A 161 -8.39 -4.63 -2.65
C PHE A 161 -8.94 -4.28 -1.27
N ASP A 162 -10.23 -4.57 -1.06
CA ASP A 162 -10.86 -4.40 0.24
C ASP A 162 -10.41 -5.52 1.18
N PRO A 163 -9.79 -5.20 2.33
CA PRO A 163 -9.29 -6.19 3.27
C PRO A 163 -10.39 -7.03 3.94
N SER A 164 -11.66 -6.65 3.80
CA SER A 164 -12.81 -7.40 4.30
C SER A 164 -13.58 -8.17 3.22
N ASN A 165 -13.32 -7.88 1.94
CA ASN A 165 -14.02 -8.49 0.81
C ASN A 165 -13.20 -8.45 -0.48
N VAL A 166 -12.58 -9.56 -0.86
CA VAL A 166 -11.75 -9.66 -2.07
C VAL A 166 -12.53 -9.49 -3.39
N ASP A 167 -13.87 -9.44 -3.38
CA ASP A 167 -14.70 -9.08 -4.54
C ASP A 167 -14.77 -7.56 -4.77
N HIS A 168 -14.40 -6.74 -3.78
CA HIS A 168 -14.37 -5.28 -3.89
C HIS A 168 -12.95 -4.80 -4.19
N VAL A 169 -12.77 -4.23 -5.38
CA VAL A 169 -11.47 -3.77 -5.89
C VAL A 169 -11.62 -2.41 -6.55
N VAL A 170 -10.67 -1.52 -6.29
CA VAL A 170 -10.54 -0.23 -6.97
C VAL A 170 -9.22 -0.21 -7.73
N LEU A 171 -9.28 -0.09 -9.06
CA LEU A 171 -8.14 0.07 -9.94
C LEU A 171 -7.83 1.56 -10.13
N GLY A 172 -6.55 1.92 -10.04
CA GLY A 172 -6.03 3.20 -10.50
C GLY A 172 -5.33 3.04 -11.85
N THR A 173 -5.64 3.91 -12.81
CA THR A 173 -5.23 3.75 -14.21
C THR A 173 -4.44 4.94 -14.74
N MET A 174 -3.75 4.74 -15.85
CA MET A 174 -3.09 5.79 -16.63
C MET A 174 -4.11 6.59 -17.44
N GLY A 175 -4.24 7.89 -17.13
CA GLY A 175 -5.03 8.84 -17.90
C GLY A 175 -6.55 8.61 -17.95
N THR A 176 -7.08 7.52 -17.38
CA THR A 176 -8.52 7.20 -17.44
C THR A 176 -9.22 7.20 -16.08
N GLY A 177 -8.52 7.62 -15.02
CA GLY A 177 -9.05 7.72 -13.66
C GLY A 177 -9.01 6.39 -12.91
N ALA A 178 -10.13 6.04 -12.26
CA ALA A 178 -10.25 4.83 -11.45
C ALA A 178 -11.48 4.01 -11.84
N TYR A 179 -11.45 2.72 -11.53
CA TYR A 179 -12.55 1.78 -11.79
C TYR A 179 -12.81 0.94 -10.54
N ALA A 180 -14.08 0.75 -10.18
CA ALA A 180 -14.47 -0.07 -9.04
C ALA A 180 -15.28 -1.29 -9.48
N THR A 181 -15.00 -2.43 -8.86
CA THR A 181 -15.83 -3.63 -8.93
C THR A 181 -16.27 -4.03 -7.52
N PHE A 182 -17.42 -4.69 -7.41
CA PHE A 182 -17.95 -5.24 -6.15
C PHE A 182 -18.30 -6.73 -6.29
N ASP A 183 -17.99 -7.33 -7.44
CA ASP A 183 -18.39 -8.68 -7.82
C ASP A 183 -17.22 -9.51 -8.36
N GLY A 184 -15.98 -9.17 -7.93
CA GLY A 184 -14.78 -9.90 -8.34
C GLY A 184 -14.43 -9.69 -9.81
N GLY A 185 -14.65 -8.49 -10.34
CA GLY A 185 -14.30 -8.12 -11.70
C GLY A 185 -15.24 -8.65 -12.77
N ARG A 186 -16.43 -9.18 -12.42
CA ARG A 186 -17.46 -9.53 -13.42
C ARG A 186 -18.00 -8.27 -14.08
N THR A 187 -18.13 -7.19 -13.32
CA THR A 187 -18.47 -5.87 -13.82
C THR A 187 -17.57 -4.80 -13.20
N TRP A 188 -17.27 -3.76 -14.00
CA TRP A 188 -16.47 -2.61 -13.58
C TRP A 188 -17.26 -1.32 -13.81
N THR A 189 -17.24 -0.44 -12.82
CA THR A 189 -17.83 0.90 -12.88
C THR A 189 -16.72 1.94 -12.95
N LYS A 190 -16.74 2.80 -13.97
CA LYS A 190 -15.83 3.95 -14.05
C LYS A 190 -16.16 4.92 -12.92
N SER A 191 -15.15 5.32 -12.17
CA SER A 191 -15.32 6.24 -11.04
C SER A 191 -15.56 7.66 -11.55
N ALA A 192 -16.33 8.44 -10.80
CA ALA A 192 -16.55 9.85 -11.07
C ALA A 192 -15.90 10.75 -10.01
N GLY A 193 -15.85 12.06 -10.26
CA GLY A 193 -15.43 13.06 -9.28
C GLY A 193 -13.91 13.22 -9.09
N LEU A 194 -13.10 12.58 -9.93
CA LEU A 194 -11.64 12.75 -9.95
C LEU A 194 -11.18 14.03 -10.67
N GLY A 195 -12.06 14.68 -11.43
CA GLY A 195 -11.77 15.93 -12.14
C GLY A 195 -12.55 16.05 -13.45
N PRO A 196 -12.59 17.25 -14.08
CA PRO A 196 -13.24 17.43 -15.38
C PRO A 196 -12.62 16.51 -16.44
N GLY A 197 -13.48 15.74 -17.13
CA GLY A 197 -13.06 14.81 -18.19
C GLY A 197 -12.43 13.50 -17.72
N ASN A 198 -12.22 13.29 -16.41
CA ASN A 198 -11.58 12.08 -15.84
C ASN A 198 -10.21 11.72 -16.45
N ASN A 199 -9.51 12.69 -17.06
CA ASN A 199 -8.12 12.54 -17.53
C ASN A 199 -7.16 12.65 -16.33
N VAL A 200 -7.17 11.61 -15.51
CA VAL A 200 -6.47 11.57 -14.22
C VAL A 200 -5.65 10.30 -14.17
N ASN A 201 -4.36 10.45 -13.88
CA ASN A 201 -3.51 9.31 -13.52
C ASN A 201 -3.75 8.99 -12.04
N VAL A 202 -4.16 7.76 -11.72
CA VAL A 202 -4.37 7.32 -10.33
C VAL A 202 -3.27 6.33 -9.97
N PHE A 203 -2.27 6.79 -9.21
CA PHE A 203 -1.01 6.07 -9.02
C PHE A 203 -1.01 5.10 -7.85
N SER A 204 -1.72 5.42 -6.77
CA SER A 204 -1.83 4.58 -5.58
C SER A 204 -3.21 4.73 -4.93
N GLY A 205 -3.64 3.71 -4.19
CA GLY A 205 -4.91 3.73 -3.50
C GLY A 205 -4.96 2.73 -2.35
N VAL A 206 -5.83 3.02 -1.37
CA VAL A 206 -6.10 2.15 -0.23
C VAL A 206 -7.59 2.18 0.13
N ILE A 207 -8.15 1.00 0.40
CA ILE A 207 -9.49 0.86 0.97
C ILE A 207 -9.35 0.78 2.48
N SER A 208 -10.17 1.52 3.23
CA SER A 208 -10.06 1.56 4.69
C SER A 208 -10.40 0.19 5.30
N PRO A 209 -9.52 -0.38 6.14
CA PRO A 209 -9.85 -1.60 6.88
C PRO A 209 -10.98 -1.42 7.90
N ALA A 210 -11.28 -0.18 8.28
CA ALA A 210 -12.34 0.14 9.23
C ALA A 210 -13.71 0.31 8.55
N ALA A 211 -13.75 0.61 7.25
CA ALA A 211 -14.98 0.77 6.49
C ALA A 211 -14.75 0.63 4.97
N SER A 212 -15.31 -0.42 4.38
CA SER A 212 -15.21 -0.75 2.95
C SER A 212 -15.68 0.34 1.99
N ASP A 213 -16.61 1.19 2.43
CA ASP A 213 -17.11 2.29 1.62
C ASP A 213 -16.12 3.46 1.53
N VAL A 214 -15.11 3.53 2.40
CA VAL A 214 -14.11 4.59 2.40
C VAL A 214 -12.85 4.17 1.65
N VAL A 215 -12.59 4.88 0.56
CA VAL A 215 -11.42 4.66 -0.30
C VAL A 215 -10.64 5.96 -0.43
N TYR A 216 -9.31 5.89 -0.34
CA TYR A 216 -8.43 7.01 -0.64
C TYR A 216 -7.55 6.67 -1.84
N VAL A 217 -7.41 7.61 -2.78
CA VAL A 217 -6.51 7.44 -3.93
C VAL A 217 -5.66 8.69 -4.14
N ASN A 218 -4.41 8.52 -4.56
CA ASN A 218 -3.57 9.60 -5.05
C ASN A 218 -3.68 9.68 -6.57
N GLY A 219 -3.89 10.90 -7.09
CA GLY A 219 -3.92 11.09 -8.53
C GLY A 219 -3.44 12.45 -9.01
N LEU A 220 -3.05 12.49 -10.28
CA LEU A 220 -2.66 13.68 -11.01
C LEU A 220 -3.70 13.97 -12.10
N ASN A 221 -4.43 15.07 -11.93
CA ASN A 221 -5.30 15.64 -12.95
C ASN A 221 -4.46 16.36 -14.00
N GLU A 222 -4.40 15.80 -15.21
CA GLU A 222 -3.54 16.30 -16.28
C GLU A 222 -3.96 17.70 -16.76
N ALA A 223 -5.25 17.99 -16.77
CA ALA A 223 -5.75 19.30 -17.20
C ALA A 223 -5.26 20.40 -16.25
N GLU A 224 -5.31 20.16 -14.94
CA GLU A 224 -4.80 21.10 -13.93
C GLU A 224 -3.27 21.21 -13.96
N SER A 225 -2.58 20.08 -14.13
CA SER A 225 -1.12 20.05 -14.28
C SER A 225 -0.66 20.88 -15.49
N ASN A 226 -1.29 20.69 -16.65
CA ASN A 226 -0.96 21.42 -17.89
C ASN A 226 -1.27 22.92 -17.80
N ALA A 227 -2.29 23.29 -17.02
CA ALA A 227 -2.61 24.69 -16.73
C ALA A 227 -1.66 25.31 -15.70
N GLY A 228 -0.77 24.54 -15.07
CA GLY A 228 0.11 25.02 -14.01
C GLY A 228 -0.65 25.44 -12.75
N ALA A 229 -1.76 24.77 -12.44
CA ALA A 229 -2.55 25.04 -11.24
C ALA A 229 -1.69 24.91 -9.95
N PRO A 230 -2.04 25.56 -8.84
CA PRO A 230 -1.24 25.55 -7.61
C PRO A 230 -0.91 24.15 -7.07
N SER A 231 -1.83 23.19 -7.20
CA SER A 231 -1.64 21.77 -6.83
C SER A 231 -0.71 21.02 -7.78
N GLN A 232 -0.31 21.62 -8.89
CA GLN A 232 0.29 20.94 -10.05
C GLN A 232 -0.56 19.74 -10.52
N GLY A 233 -1.88 19.81 -10.27
CA GLY A 233 -2.83 18.74 -10.54
C GLY A 233 -2.77 17.54 -9.59
N ARG A 234 -1.93 17.55 -8.53
CA ARG A 234 -1.83 16.40 -7.60
C ARG A 234 -2.73 16.56 -6.40
N HIS A 235 -3.51 15.51 -6.15
CA HIS A 235 -4.44 15.44 -5.04
C HIS A 235 -4.44 14.06 -4.39
N ILE A 236 -4.86 14.00 -3.13
CA ILE A 236 -5.49 12.80 -2.55
C ILE A 236 -7.00 13.01 -2.64
N TYR A 237 -7.68 12.02 -3.18
CA TYR A 237 -9.13 11.95 -3.25
C TYR A 237 -9.68 10.96 -2.23
N LYS A 238 -10.90 11.21 -1.76
CA LYS A 238 -11.66 10.33 -0.89
C LYS A 238 -12.98 9.95 -1.55
N SER A 239 -13.35 8.68 -1.45
CA SER A 239 -14.69 8.16 -1.69
C SER A 239 -15.33 7.73 -0.38
N THR A 240 -16.67 7.77 -0.32
CA THR A 240 -17.49 7.21 0.77
C THR A 240 -18.58 6.29 0.22
N ASP A 241 -18.39 5.73 -0.98
CA ASP A 241 -19.31 4.83 -1.65
C ASP A 241 -18.59 3.64 -2.33
N GLY A 242 -17.42 3.27 -1.81
CA GLY A 242 -16.60 2.15 -2.28
C GLY A 242 -15.84 2.46 -3.57
N GLY A 243 -15.50 3.72 -3.81
CA GLY A 243 -14.75 4.13 -4.99
C GLY A 243 -15.62 4.39 -6.23
N ARG A 244 -16.95 4.54 -6.10
CA ARG A 244 -17.78 4.94 -7.26
C ARG A 244 -17.66 6.44 -7.54
N ASN A 245 -17.64 7.26 -6.50
CA ASN A 245 -17.44 8.69 -6.58
C ASN A 245 -16.33 9.15 -5.64
N PHE A 246 -15.49 10.04 -6.13
CA PHE A 246 -14.38 10.63 -5.39
C PHE A 246 -14.56 12.14 -5.24
N THR A 247 -13.92 12.70 -4.21
CA THR A 247 -13.77 14.14 -4.00
C THR A 247 -12.34 14.44 -3.57
N PRO A 248 -11.69 15.50 -4.07
CA PRO A 248 -10.36 15.89 -3.60
C PRO A 248 -10.45 16.32 -2.12
N VAL A 249 -9.50 15.85 -1.31
CA VAL A 249 -9.45 16.12 0.14
C VAL A 249 -8.10 16.66 0.63
N VAL A 250 -7.04 16.47 -0.16
CA VAL A 250 -5.71 17.04 0.09
C VAL A 250 -5.13 17.49 -1.25
N ASP A 251 -4.65 18.72 -1.31
CA ASP A 251 -3.92 19.26 -2.45
C ASP A 251 -2.43 19.27 -2.15
N GLN A 252 -1.60 19.09 -3.18
CA GLN A 252 -0.20 19.47 -3.08
C GLN A 252 -0.10 21.00 -2.87
N ASP A 253 0.73 21.44 -1.92
CA ASP A 253 1.01 22.85 -1.69
C ASP A 253 2.39 23.04 -1.03
N SER A 254 2.63 24.21 -0.43
CA SER A 254 3.89 24.50 0.28
C SER A 254 4.06 23.77 1.61
N LYS A 255 3.01 23.15 2.14
CA LYS A 255 2.99 22.39 3.41
C LYS A 255 2.84 20.89 3.19
N VAL A 256 2.29 20.47 2.05
CA VAL A 256 2.06 19.08 1.70
C VAL A 256 2.67 18.78 0.34
N THR A 257 3.70 17.92 0.35
CA THR A 257 4.30 17.42 -0.89
C THR A 257 3.69 16.08 -1.27
N LEU A 258 3.15 15.96 -2.48
CA LEU A 258 2.61 14.71 -3.02
C LEU A 258 3.48 14.22 -4.19
N PRO A 259 4.22 13.10 -4.05
CA PRO A 259 4.82 12.44 -5.21
C PRO A 259 3.75 11.70 -6.03
N ASN A 260 4.12 11.15 -7.19
CA ASN A 260 3.27 10.19 -7.89
C ASN A 260 3.35 8.85 -7.14
N GLY A 261 2.24 8.41 -6.55
CA GLY A 261 2.17 7.13 -5.83
C GLY A 261 2.88 7.15 -4.47
N PRO A 262 2.54 8.06 -3.53
CA PRO A 262 3.06 7.99 -2.18
C PRO A 262 2.65 6.69 -1.51
N VAL A 263 3.46 6.23 -0.54
CA VAL A 263 3.02 5.24 0.45
C VAL A 263 1.79 5.81 1.15
N MET A 264 0.69 5.06 1.12
CA MET A 264 -0.56 5.41 1.78
C MET A 264 -0.96 4.28 2.74
N ALA A 265 -1.45 4.63 3.92
CA ALA A 265 -1.89 3.67 4.92
C ALA A 265 -3.14 4.20 5.64
N ALA A 266 -4.30 3.59 5.37
CA ALA A 266 -5.54 3.94 6.06
C ALA A 266 -5.48 3.47 7.52
N ASP A 267 -5.97 4.29 8.45
CA ASP A 267 -6.03 3.91 9.86
C ASP A 267 -7.01 2.73 10.01
N PRO A 268 -6.59 1.59 10.59
CA PRO A 268 -7.44 0.40 10.68
C PRO A 268 -8.59 0.55 11.69
N ARG A 269 -8.65 1.66 12.44
CA ARG A 269 -9.69 1.93 13.45
C ARG A 269 -10.50 3.19 13.18
N ASP A 270 -10.04 4.05 12.28
CA ASP A 270 -10.70 5.31 11.94
C ASP A 270 -10.79 5.45 10.42
N PRO A 271 -11.96 5.21 9.80
CA PRO A 271 -12.10 5.32 8.36
C PRO A 271 -11.91 6.77 7.87
N GLY A 272 -12.02 7.75 8.76
CA GLY A 272 -11.74 9.16 8.46
C GLY A 272 -10.26 9.51 8.39
N ALA A 273 -9.35 8.59 8.70
CA ALA A 273 -7.92 8.85 8.77
C ALA A 273 -7.10 8.06 7.75
N VAL A 274 -6.22 8.76 7.03
CA VAL A 274 -5.22 8.15 6.14
C VAL A 274 -3.87 8.82 6.35
N TYR A 275 -2.84 7.99 6.44
CA TYR A 275 -1.44 8.41 6.49
C TYR A 275 -0.84 8.35 5.09
N PHE A 276 0.04 9.30 4.77
CA PHE A 276 0.80 9.28 3.53
C PHE A 276 2.16 9.95 3.71
N VAL A 277 3.10 9.65 2.83
CA VAL A 277 4.52 9.98 3.06
C VAL A 277 5.13 10.75 1.89
N PHE A 278 5.95 11.74 2.22
CA PHE A 278 6.98 12.27 1.33
C PHE A 278 8.33 12.25 2.06
N GLY A 279 9.36 11.73 1.40
CA GLY A 279 10.73 11.76 1.92
C GLY A 279 11.74 11.87 0.79
N THR A 280 12.91 12.41 1.09
CA THR A 280 14.05 12.46 0.17
C THR A 280 15.37 12.67 0.92
N TYR A 281 16.44 12.03 0.44
CA TYR A 281 17.81 12.32 0.90
C TYR A 281 18.29 13.72 0.47
N TYR A 282 17.64 14.30 -0.55
CA TYR A 282 18.15 15.51 -1.20
C TYR A 282 18.25 16.66 -0.19
N GLN A 283 19.45 17.25 -0.11
CA GLN A 283 19.80 18.28 0.88
C GLN A 283 19.55 17.89 2.34
N GLY A 284 19.51 16.59 2.65
CA GLY A 284 19.24 16.09 3.99
C GLY A 284 17.84 16.45 4.48
N TYR A 285 16.85 16.48 3.56
CA TYR A 285 15.47 16.84 3.90
C TYR A 285 14.89 15.93 4.97
N GLY A 286 15.00 14.61 4.81
CA GLY A 286 14.38 13.63 5.69
C GLY A 286 13.02 13.18 5.18
N THR A 287 12.07 12.92 6.09
CA THR A 287 10.74 12.40 5.77
C THR A 287 9.63 13.07 6.57
N ASP A 288 8.58 13.46 5.87
CA ASP A 288 7.29 13.83 6.43
C ASP A 288 6.30 12.67 6.34
N ILE A 289 5.74 12.32 7.49
CA ILE A 289 4.56 11.46 7.59
C ILE A 289 3.37 12.37 7.84
N TYR A 290 2.50 12.47 6.85
CA TYR A 290 1.25 13.22 6.93
C TYR A 290 0.13 12.32 7.45
N LYS A 291 -0.85 12.92 8.11
CA LYS A 291 -2.12 12.29 8.49
C LYS A 291 -3.25 13.23 8.15
N TYR A 292 -4.09 12.83 7.19
CA TYR A 292 -5.36 13.50 6.93
C TYR A 292 -6.43 12.98 7.92
N ASN A 293 -7.29 13.87 8.41
CA ASN A 293 -8.47 13.53 9.17
C ASN A 293 -9.72 14.15 8.53
N SER A 294 -10.70 13.34 8.14
CA SER A 294 -11.88 13.82 7.42
C SER A 294 -12.88 14.60 8.28
N ASN A 295 -12.87 14.40 9.60
CA ASN A 295 -13.76 15.12 10.51
C ASN A 295 -13.31 16.57 10.67
N SER A 296 -12.01 16.79 10.87
CA SER A 296 -11.44 18.14 10.98
C SER A 296 -11.07 18.74 9.62
N ARG A 297 -11.02 17.94 8.56
CA ARG A 297 -10.51 18.30 7.22
C ARG A 297 -9.13 18.94 7.27
N ASN A 298 -8.26 18.39 8.13
CA ASN A 298 -6.92 18.91 8.36
C ASN A 298 -5.88 17.81 8.11
N VAL A 299 -4.67 18.24 7.73
CA VAL A 299 -3.48 17.40 7.61
C VAL A 299 -2.51 17.77 8.71
N SER A 300 -2.20 16.83 9.60
CA SER A 300 -1.06 16.96 10.52
C SER A 300 0.19 16.34 9.90
N VAL A 301 1.36 16.87 10.24
CA VAL A 301 2.66 16.36 9.77
C VAL A 301 3.58 16.04 10.94
N ALA A 302 4.31 14.94 10.82
CA ALA A 302 5.43 14.60 11.69
C ALA A 302 6.67 14.38 10.83
N HIS A 303 7.75 15.06 11.20
CA HIS A 303 9.01 15.04 10.47
C HIS A 303 10.05 14.16 11.18
N ASN A 304 10.86 13.42 10.43
CA ASN A 304 11.96 12.61 10.92
C ASN A 304 13.16 12.63 9.95
N PRO A 305 14.38 12.31 10.39
CA PRO A 305 15.59 12.54 9.59
C PRO A 305 15.93 11.43 8.60
N TYR A 306 15.17 10.32 8.54
CA TYR A 306 15.45 9.25 7.58
C TYR A 306 15.06 9.67 6.17
N ASP A 307 15.81 9.19 5.17
CA ASP A 307 15.59 9.55 3.76
C ASP A 307 14.17 9.24 3.30
N ARG A 308 13.63 8.07 3.67
CA ARG A 308 12.22 7.71 3.42
C ARG A 308 11.62 6.85 4.53
N VAL A 309 10.29 6.91 4.63
CA VAL A 309 9.46 5.80 5.13
C VAL A 309 8.83 5.10 3.93
N THR A 310 9.06 3.80 3.80
CA THR A 310 8.72 2.99 2.61
C THR A 310 7.61 1.97 2.86
N SER A 311 7.27 1.71 4.12
CA SER A 311 6.07 0.96 4.49
C SER A 311 5.57 1.37 5.86
N ILE A 312 4.27 1.24 6.08
CA ILE A 312 3.60 1.55 7.36
C ILE A 312 2.67 0.39 7.70
N ALA A 313 2.75 -0.06 8.94
CA ALA A 313 1.79 -1.02 9.50
C ALA A 313 1.37 -0.58 10.90
N PHE A 314 0.24 -1.11 11.37
CA PHE A 314 -0.34 -0.70 12.65
C PHE A 314 -0.39 -1.88 13.60
N HIS A 315 -0.09 -1.64 14.88
CA HIS A 315 -0.31 -2.66 15.90
C HIS A 315 -1.82 -2.92 16.02
N PRO A 316 -2.30 -4.19 16.03
CA PRO A 316 -3.73 -4.53 15.97
C PRO A 316 -4.51 -4.17 17.23
N GLN A 317 -3.86 -4.18 18.40
CA GLN A 317 -4.51 -3.90 19.68
C GLN A 317 -4.14 -2.57 20.37
N VAL A 318 -3.07 -1.90 19.94
CA VAL A 318 -2.55 -0.70 20.60
C VAL A 318 -2.77 0.51 19.69
N PRO A 319 -3.77 1.36 19.97
CA PRO A 319 -4.03 2.56 19.17
C PRO A 319 -2.81 3.48 19.11
N GLY A 320 -2.56 4.06 17.92
CA GLY A 320 -1.47 4.99 17.67
C GLY A 320 -0.06 4.36 17.59
N LEU A 321 0.11 3.07 17.89
CA LEU A 321 1.37 2.37 17.68
C LEU A 321 1.48 1.95 16.21
N MET A 322 2.46 2.56 15.52
CA MET A 322 2.77 2.33 14.11
C MET A 322 4.17 1.74 13.97
N TYR A 323 4.30 0.75 13.10
CA TYR A 323 5.57 0.23 12.63
C TYR A 323 5.92 0.94 11.32
N LEU A 324 7.19 1.28 11.14
CA LEU A 324 7.69 2.00 9.97
C LEU A 324 8.86 1.23 9.38
N GLY A 325 8.76 0.89 8.09
CA GLY A 325 9.89 0.48 7.29
C GLY A 325 10.61 1.72 6.76
N LEU A 326 11.92 1.79 6.97
CA LEU A 326 12.76 2.94 6.65
C LEU A 326 13.56 2.68 5.38
N ALA A 327 14.04 3.76 4.76
CA ALA A 327 15.05 3.70 3.72
C ALA A 327 16.21 4.66 4.01
N GLU A 328 17.39 4.28 3.53
CA GLU A 328 18.60 5.09 3.49
C GLU A 328 19.23 4.92 2.10
N GLU A 329 19.41 6.02 1.38
CA GLU A 329 19.87 6.01 0.00
C GLU A 329 21.36 6.39 -0.12
N ARG A 330 21.99 6.95 0.93
CA ARG A 330 23.38 7.45 0.90
C ARG A 330 24.18 7.25 2.18
#